data_AF-A0A5N7YCM2-F1
#
_entry.id   AF-A0A5N7YCM2-F1
#
_cell.length_a   1.000
_cell.length_b   1.000
_cell.length_c   1.000
_cell.angle_alpha   90.00
_cell.angle_beta   90.00
_cell.angle_gamma   90.00
#
_symmetry.space_group_name_H-M   'P 1'
#
loop_
_entity.id
_entity.type
_entity.pdbx_description
1 polymer ?
#
loop_
_entity_poly.entity_id
_entity_poly.type
_entity_poly.pdbx_seq_one_letter_code
_entity_poly.pdbx_strand_id
1 'polypeptide(L)'
;MRKQQRSRVTEGRPFPLGASWDGLGVNFALFSAHATRVELCLFDERGETEIERIELPEHTDEIWHGYLPDARPGQVYGYRVYGPYEPEAGHRFNPNKLLIDPYAKQLVGKLQWSEALFGYTIGHADGDLSFDERDSAPFVPKCKVIDPAFTWGEQPPPRIPWDSTVLYEAHLRGLSMRHPAVPDAHRGTCAALTNPQLLRYLRELGVSSLELLPVHAFVNDQHLLEKGMSNYWGYNSIGFFAPHPAYLASGKISEFKEMVAHLHAAGLEVILDVVYNHTAEGNERGPTLSMRGIDNASYYRLMPDERRYYVNDTGTGNTLDLSHPCVLQMVTDSLRYWATEMRVDGFRFDLATILGRYADGFDERHSFLVACRQDPVLSKVKLIAEPWDCGPGGYQVGGFPPGWAEWNDKFRDNVRAFWKGDEGELAELASRLTASGDLYNQRGRRPFASVNFITAHDGFTLRDVVSYDHKHNEANDENNQDGTDHNISWNHGCEGET
;
A
#
# COMPACT_ATOMS: atom_id res chain seq x y z
N MET A 1 9.54 -8.84 42.96
CA MET A 1 8.30 -8.67 42.18
C MET A 1 7.84 -7.22 42.31
N ARG A 2 8.13 -6.36 41.34
CA ARG A 2 7.49 -5.03 41.29
C ARG A 2 6.03 -5.27 40.90
N LYS A 3 5.06 -4.83 41.71
CA LYS A 3 3.65 -4.81 41.31
C LYS A 3 3.58 -4.04 39.99
N GLN A 4 3.08 -4.66 38.92
CA GLN A 4 2.73 -3.94 37.69
C GLN A 4 1.72 -2.86 38.07
N GLN A 5 2.15 -1.61 37.95
CA GLN A 5 1.29 -0.47 38.18
C GLN A 5 0.38 -0.37 36.95
N ARG A 6 -0.93 -0.50 37.14
CA ARG A 6 -1.90 -0.34 36.06
C ARG A 6 -1.79 1.06 35.45
N SER A 7 -1.96 1.13 34.13
CA SER A 7 -1.93 2.40 33.43
C SER A 7 -3.08 3.29 33.88
N ARG A 8 -2.81 4.59 34.02
CA ARG A 8 -3.86 5.59 34.20
C ARG A 8 -4.49 5.89 32.84
N VAL A 9 -5.82 5.87 32.80
CA VAL A 9 -6.61 6.06 31.56
C VAL A 9 -7.60 7.19 31.79
N THR A 10 -7.77 8.03 30.78
CA THR A 10 -8.75 9.13 30.73
C THR A 10 -9.48 9.10 29.39
N GLU A 11 -10.52 9.90 29.24
CA GLU A 11 -11.43 9.91 28.07
C GLU A 11 -10.71 10.05 26.72
N GLY A 12 -9.68 10.89 26.62
CA GLY A 12 -9.01 11.16 25.35
C GLY A 12 -9.91 11.90 24.35
N ARG A 13 -9.67 11.69 23.06
CA ARG A 13 -10.39 12.35 21.96
C ARG A 13 -10.58 11.38 20.78
N PRO A 14 -11.69 11.50 20.03
CA PRO A 14 -11.93 10.68 18.83
C PRO A 14 -10.99 11.02 17.66
N PHE A 15 -10.34 12.19 17.69
CA PHE A 15 -9.41 12.61 16.64
C PHE A 15 -8.10 13.18 17.20
N PRO A 16 -6.98 13.03 16.46
CA PRO A 16 -6.84 12.26 15.22
C PRO A 16 -6.93 10.73 15.45
N LEU A 17 -7.28 9.98 14.39
CA LEU A 17 -7.30 8.51 14.41
C LEU A 17 -5.89 7.91 14.58
N GLY A 18 -5.85 6.70 15.14
CA GLY A 18 -4.64 5.97 15.52
C GLY A 18 -4.05 6.41 16.87
N ALA A 19 -2.79 6.05 17.11
CA ALA A 19 -2.05 6.47 18.29
C ALA A 19 -1.24 7.77 18.05
N SER A 20 -1.52 8.80 18.85
CA SER A 20 -0.91 10.13 18.72
C SER A 20 -0.32 10.62 20.03
N TRP A 21 0.99 10.84 20.05
CA TRP A 21 1.70 11.44 21.17
C TRP A 21 1.66 12.96 21.08
N ASP A 22 1.27 13.63 22.17
CA ASP A 22 1.09 15.09 22.25
C ASP A 22 2.12 15.81 23.12
N GLY A 23 3.13 15.09 23.60
CA GLY A 23 4.13 15.59 24.56
C GLY A 23 3.82 15.25 26.02
N LEU A 24 2.55 15.09 26.36
CA LEU A 24 2.06 14.80 27.72
C LEU A 24 1.58 13.37 27.90
N GLY A 25 1.27 12.65 26.82
CA GLY A 25 0.75 11.29 26.84
C GLY A 25 0.38 10.82 25.43
N VAL A 26 -0.31 9.69 25.32
CA VAL A 26 -0.75 9.13 24.04
C VAL A 26 -2.27 9.04 23.99
N ASN A 27 -2.86 9.66 22.97
CA ASN A 27 -4.26 9.47 22.59
C ASN A 27 -4.37 8.28 21.64
N PHE A 28 -5.29 7.37 21.90
CA PHE A 28 -5.64 6.26 21.03
C PHE A 28 -7.06 6.47 20.53
N ALA A 29 -7.28 6.36 19.23
CA ALA A 29 -8.60 6.45 18.60
C ALA A 29 -8.74 5.44 17.47
N LEU A 30 -9.79 4.62 17.48
CA LEU A 30 -10.03 3.52 16.55
C LEU A 30 -11.48 3.57 16.04
N PHE A 31 -11.64 3.69 14.72
CA PHE A 31 -12.96 3.55 14.09
C PHE A 31 -13.42 2.09 14.11
N SER A 32 -14.65 1.87 14.59
CA SER A 32 -15.43 0.65 14.39
C SER A 32 -16.90 0.93 14.69
N ALA A 33 -17.74 0.87 13.65
CA ALA A 33 -19.17 1.11 13.75
C ALA A 33 -19.93 -0.05 14.43
N HIS A 34 -19.43 -1.28 14.27
CA HIS A 34 -20.12 -2.49 14.72
C HIS A 34 -19.48 -3.18 15.93
N ALA A 35 -18.36 -2.67 16.44
CA ALA A 35 -17.79 -3.18 17.68
C ALA A 35 -18.71 -2.93 18.87
N THR A 36 -18.72 -3.86 19.81
CA THR A 36 -19.40 -3.72 21.10
C THR A 36 -18.44 -3.38 22.23
N ARG A 37 -17.14 -3.60 22.03
CA ARG A 37 -16.07 -3.25 22.97
C ARG A 37 -14.70 -3.28 22.28
N VAL A 38 -13.81 -2.38 22.65
CA VAL A 38 -12.42 -2.34 22.17
C VAL A 38 -11.45 -2.39 23.35
N GLU A 39 -10.52 -3.34 23.32
CA GLU A 39 -9.40 -3.43 24.25
C GLU A 39 -8.10 -3.03 23.56
N LEU A 40 -7.41 -2.03 24.10
CA LEU A 40 -6.02 -1.69 23.82
C LEU A 40 -5.10 -2.65 24.57
N CYS A 41 -4.30 -3.42 23.84
CA CYS A 41 -3.30 -4.34 24.39
C CYS A 41 -1.92 -3.68 24.35
N LEU A 42 -1.30 -3.47 25.51
CA LEU A 42 0.07 -2.95 25.63
C LEU A 42 1.07 -4.09 25.72
N PHE A 43 2.23 -3.92 25.07
CA PHE A 43 3.31 -4.91 25.07
C PHE A 43 4.62 -4.32 25.57
N ASP A 44 5.58 -5.20 25.87
CA ASP A 44 6.98 -4.81 26.07
C ASP A 44 7.59 -4.17 24.82
N GLU A 45 8.77 -3.56 24.98
CA GLU A 45 9.46 -2.84 23.88
C GLU A 45 9.76 -3.72 22.66
N ARG A 46 9.81 -5.05 22.84
CA ARG A 46 10.04 -6.02 21.77
C ARG A 46 8.76 -6.51 21.11
N GLY A 47 7.60 -6.24 21.70
CA GLY A 47 6.31 -6.77 21.25
C GLY A 47 6.14 -8.27 21.50
N GLU A 48 6.90 -8.83 22.45
CA GLU A 48 6.91 -10.27 22.76
C GLU A 48 5.91 -10.62 23.86
N THR A 49 5.86 -9.82 24.92
CA THR A 49 5.01 -10.06 26.10
C THR A 49 3.91 -9.01 26.20
N GLU A 50 2.65 -9.45 26.29
CA GLU A 50 1.52 -8.57 26.62
C GLU A 50 1.62 -8.16 28.10
N ILE A 51 1.61 -6.86 28.36
CA ILE A 51 1.78 -6.25 29.69
C ILE A 51 0.44 -5.94 30.33
N GLU A 52 -0.50 -5.40 29.56
CA GLU A 52 -1.78 -4.91 30.06
C GLU A 52 -2.83 -4.89 28.94
N ARG A 53 -4.09 -5.14 29.29
CA ARG A 53 -5.26 -4.86 28.43
C ARG A 53 -6.10 -3.77 29.07
N ILE A 54 -6.47 -2.78 28.26
CA ILE A 54 -7.20 -1.60 28.68
C ILE A 54 -8.43 -1.48 27.79
N GLU A 55 -9.62 -1.56 28.37
CA GLU A 55 -10.84 -1.23 27.65
C GLU A 55 -10.85 0.28 27.35
N LEU A 56 -11.07 0.66 26.08
CA LEU A 56 -11.18 2.07 25.71
C LEU A 56 -12.47 2.65 26.31
N PRO A 57 -12.38 3.73 27.12
CA PRO A 57 -13.49 4.17 27.95
C PRO A 57 -14.61 4.86 27.19
N GLU A 58 -14.31 5.47 26.04
CA GLU A 58 -15.24 6.35 25.35
C GLU A 58 -15.48 5.92 23.90
N HIS A 59 -16.67 6.24 23.40
CA HIS A 59 -17.12 5.94 22.05
C HIS A 59 -17.95 7.11 21.52
N THR A 60 -17.36 7.90 20.62
CA THR A 60 -17.97 9.09 20.02
C THR A 60 -18.02 8.93 18.51
N ASP A 61 -19.21 9.03 17.90
CA ASP A 61 -19.41 8.96 16.45
C ASP A 61 -18.69 7.77 15.79
N GLU A 62 -18.91 6.55 16.30
CA GLU A 62 -18.31 5.28 15.81
C GLU A 62 -16.79 5.16 16.04
N ILE A 63 -16.21 6.05 16.85
CA ILE A 63 -14.79 6.06 17.18
C ILE A 63 -14.59 5.76 18.67
N TRP A 64 -13.90 4.66 18.94
CA TRP A 64 -13.47 4.26 20.28
C TRP A 64 -12.20 4.98 20.66
N HIS A 65 -12.14 5.61 21.83
CA HIS A 65 -10.96 6.38 22.22
C HIS A 65 -10.64 6.36 23.71
N GLY A 66 -9.38 6.68 24.00
CA GLY A 66 -8.84 6.78 25.35
C GLY A 66 -7.46 7.43 25.35
N TYR A 67 -7.06 7.99 26.50
CA TYR A 67 -5.78 8.67 26.64
C TYR A 67 -4.98 8.13 27.83
N LEU A 68 -3.71 7.81 27.57
CA LEU A 68 -2.74 7.33 28.56
C LEU A 68 -1.70 8.44 28.82
N PRO A 69 -1.79 9.17 29.94
CA PRO A 69 -0.86 10.26 30.28
C PRO A 69 0.59 9.81 30.50
N ASP A 70 0.81 8.54 30.79
CA ASP A 70 2.14 8.03 31.13
C ASP A 70 2.80 7.30 29.94
N ALA A 71 2.05 7.09 28.84
CA ALA A 71 2.56 6.49 27.62
C ALA A 71 3.44 7.48 26.84
N ARG A 72 4.45 6.95 26.14
CA ARG A 72 5.44 7.72 25.37
C ARG A 72 5.71 7.07 24.01
N PRO A 73 6.34 7.80 23.07
CA PRO A 73 6.91 7.20 21.87
C PRO A 73 7.78 6.00 22.25
N GLY A 74 7.62 4.90 21.53
CA GLY A 74 8.19 3.61 21.90
C GLY A 74 7.18 2.60 22.44
N GLN A 75 6.04 3.05 22.99
CA GLN A 75 4.99 2.17 23.47
C GLN A 75 4.51 1.24 22.34
N VAL A 76 4.59 -0.06 22.58
CA VAL A 76 4.15 -1.11 21.66
C VAL A 76 2.73 -1.53 22.03
N TYR A 77 1.86 -1.67 21.03
CA TYR A 77 0.44 -1.95 21.25
C TYR A 77 -0.21 -2.75 20.11
N GLY A 78 -1.43 -3.23 20.35
CA GLY A 78 -2.36 -3.74 19.36
C GLY A 78 -3.79 -3.66 19.91
N TYR A 79 -4.77 -4.13 19.15
CA TYR A 79 -6.18 -4.11 19.56
C TYR A 79 -6.79 -5.50 19.63
N ARG A 80 -7.74 -5.69 20.53
CA ARG A 80 -8.75 -6.76 20.48
C ARG A 80 -10.11 -6.12 20.40
N VAL A 81 -10.88 -6.51 19.40
CA VAL A 81 -12.18 -5.91 19.11
C VAL A 81 -13.26 -6.97 19.26
N TYR A 82 -14.25 -6.65 20.05
CA TYR A 82 -15.41 -7.48 20.34
C TYR A 82 -16.59 -7.01 19.50
N GLY A 83 -17.42 -7.93 19.07
CA GLY A 83 -18.61 -7.66 18.28
C GLY A 83 -19.28 -8.98 17.86
N PRO A 84 -20.32 -8.91 17.03
CA PRO A 84 -21.00 -10.11 16.53
C PRO A 84 -20.07 -10.94 15.63
N TYR A 85 -20.01 -12.25 15.87
CA TYR A 85 -19.46 -13.19 14.90
C TYR A 85 -20.60 -13.83 14.11
N GLU A 86 -21.00 -13.14 13.05
CA GLU A 86 -22.09 -13.54 12.15
C GLU A 86 -21.56 -13.49 10.71
N PRO A 87 -20.70 -14.45 10.30
CA PRO A 87 -20.05 -14.41 9.00
C PRO A 87 -21.03 -14.32 7.83
N GLU A 88 -22.21 -14.94 7.94
CA GLU A 88 -23.27 -14.85 6.93
C GLU A 88 -23.80 -13.42 6.71
N ALA A 89 -23.80 -12.59 7.76
CA ALA A 89 -24.15 -11.18 7.68
C ALA A 89 -22.93 -10.27 7.38
N GLY A 90 -21.74 -10.84 7.24
CA GLY A 90 -20.49 -10.13 7.01
C GLY A 90 -19.77 -9.67 8.27
N HIS A 91 -20.26 -9.99 9.48
CA HIS A 91 -19.60 -9.63 10.72
C HIS A 91 -18.60 -10.72 11.16
N ARG A 92 -17.32 -10.35 11.32
CA ARG A 92 -16.21 -11.30 11.56
C ARG A 92 -15.39 -10.96 12.80
N PHE A 93 -16.01 -10.38 13.83
CA PHE A 93 -15.34 -10.00 15.08
C PHE A 93 -14.85 -11.23 15.84
N ASN A 94 -13.55 -11.30 16.11
CA ASN A 94 -12.98 -12.36 16.93
C ASN A 94 -11.93 -11.76 17.88
N PRO A 95 -12.27 -11.53 19.17
CA PRO A 95 -11.37 -10.89 20.12
C PRO A 95 -10.16 -11.75 20.49
N ASN A 96 -10.12 -13.04 20.12
CA ASN A 96 -8.94 -13.89 20.30
C ASN A 96 -7.81 -13.51 19.33
N LYS A 97 -8.12 -12.75 18.26
CA LYS A 97 -7.15 -12.27 17.30
C LYS A 97 -6.67 -10.87 17.70
N LEU A 98 -5.36 -10.73 17.89
CA LEU A 98 -4.71 -9.43 18.05
C LEU A 98 -4.66 -8.71 16.70
N LEU A 99 -5.08 -7.45 16.67
CA LEU A 99 -5.27 -6.66 15.46
C LEU A 99 -4.29 -5.49 15.39
N ILE A 100 -3.79 -5.24 14.19
CA ILE A 100 -2.98 -4.09 13.82
C ILE A 100 -3.92 -2.88 13.68
N ASP A 101 -3.54 -1.77 14.29
CA ASP A 101 -4.18 -0.47 14.10
C ASP A 101 -4.02 -0.02 12.62
N PRO A 102 -5.10 0.23 11.87
CA PRO A 102 -5.04 0.68 10.48
C PRO A 102 -4.28 2.01 10.31
N TYR A 103 -4.18 2.81 11.38
CA TYR A 103 -3.44 4.08 11.44
C TYR A 103 -2.04 3.95 12.07
N ALA A 104 -1.54 2.72 12.29
CA ALA A 104 -0.20 2.50 12.81
C ALA A 104 0.85 3.09 11.87
N LYS A 105 1.71 3.96 12.41
CA LYS A 105 2.80 4.61 11.67
C LYS A 105 4.09 3.78 11.68
N GLN A 106 4.18 2.78 12.55
CA GLN A 106 5.31 1.87 12.62
C GLN A 106 4.86 0.51 13.19
N LEU A 107 5.39 -0.57 12.60
CA LEU A 107 5.20 -1.95 13.07
C LEU A 107 6.47 -2.51 13.71
N VAL A 108 6.32 -3.42 14.67
CA VAL A 108 7.38 -4.12 15.42
C VAL A 108 7.17 -5.62 15.34
N GLY A 109 8.25 -6.35 15.05
CA GLY A 109 8.22 -7.79 14.85
C GLY A 109 7.89 -8.17 13.41
N LYS A 110 7.74 -9.48 13.17
CA LYS A 110 7.39 -10.05 11.87
C LYS A 110 6.14 -10.89 12.05
N LEU A 111 5.30 -10.93 11.01
CA LEU A 111 4.23 -11.92 10.94
C LEU A 111 4.83 -13.32 10.90
N GLN A 112 4.38 -14.20 11.77
CA GLN A 112 4.73 -15.62 11.78
C GLN A 112 3.49 -16.41 11.43
N TRP A 113 3.48 -17.08 10.28
CA TRP A 113 2.29 -17.83 9.86
C TRP A 113 1.96 -18.94 10.85
N SER A 114 0.69 -18.97 11.24
CA SER A 114 0.12 -19.88 12.21
C SER A 114 -1.39 -19.91 11.96
N GLU A 115 -2.02 -21.07 12.13
CA GLU A 115 -3.47 -21.19 12.03
C GLU A 115 -4.20 -20.29 13.04
N ALA A 116 -3.54 -19.89 14.14
CA ALA A 116 -4.10 -18.96 15.11
C ALA A 116 -4.38 -17.56 14.52
N LEU A 117 -3.78 -17.21 13.38
CA LEU A 117 -4.03 -15.94 12.67
C LEU A 117 -5.41 -15.88 12.00
N PHE A 118 -6.10 -17.01 11.87
CA PHE A 118 -7.39 -17.09 11.20
C PHE A 118 -8.52 -17.00 12.24
N GLY A 119 -9.53 -16.17 11.95
CA GLY A 119 -10.73 -16.03 12.79
C GLY A 119 -11.58 -17.29 12.89
N TYR A 120 -11.34 -18.26 12.00
CA TYR A 120 -12.03 -19.52 11.86
C TYR A 120 -11.04 -20.69 11.94
N THR A 121 -11.53 -21.89 12.24
CA THR A 121 -10.69 -23.07 12.42
C THR A 121 -10.34 -23.67 11.06
N ILE A 122 -9.06 -23.64 10.69
CA ILE A 122 -8.56 -24.28 9.46
C ILE A 122 -8.89 -25.78 9.46
N GLY A 123 -9.47 -26.26 8.36
CA GLY A 123 -9.89 -27.66 8.21
C GLY A 123 -11.21 -28.04 8.90
N HIS A 124 -11.90 -27.10 9.55
CA HIS A 124 -13.24 -27.35 10.12
C HIS A 124 -14.28 -27.59 9.03
N ALA A 125 -15.28 -28.44 9.30
CA ALA A 125 -16.33 -28.79 8.34
C ALA A 125 -17.13 -27.58 7.85
N ASP A 126 -17.38 -26.62 8.75
CA ASP A 126 -18.10 -25.38 8.44
C ASP A 126 -17.20 -24.29 7.81
N GLY A 127 -15.91 -24.56 7.60
CA GLY A 127 -14.97 -23.62 6.99
C GLY A 127 -14.90 -22.27 7.72
N ASP A 128 -15.01 -21.17 6.97
CA ASP A 128 -14.96 -19.79 7.47
C ASP A 128 -16.16 -19.36 8.33
N LEU A 129 -17.18 -20.22 8.48
CA LEU A 129 -18.29 -20.02 9.43
C LEU A 129 -17.92 -20.45 10.85
N SER A 130 -16.89 -21.28 11.02
CA SER A 130 -16.42 -21.70 12.33
C SER A 130 -15.75 -20.55 13.08
N PHE A 131 -15.62 -20.67 14.40
CA PHE A 131 -14.99 -19.67 15.27
C PHE A 131 -13.75 -20.26 15.94
N ASP A 132 -12.59 -19.63 15.75
CA ASP A 132 -11.32 -20.07 16.32
C ASP A 132 -10.94 -19.27 17.57
N GLU A 133 -10.76 -19.95 18.70
CA GLU A 133 -10.48 -19.33 19.99
C GLU A 133 -8.99 -19.16 20.31
N ARG A 134 -8.08 -19.58 19.43
CA ARG A 134 -6.64 -19.49 19.68
C ARG A 134 -6.17 -18.04 19.66
N ASP A 135 -5.29 -17.71 20.61
CA ASP A 135 -4.66 -16.39 20.67
C ASP A 135 -3.66 -16.20 19.53
N SER A 136 -3.83 -15.13 18.74
CA SER A 136 -2.92 -14.79 17.65
C SER A 136 -1.76 -13.85 18.06
N ALA A 137 -1.78 -13.29 19.28
CA ALA A 137 -0.82 -12.27 19.71
C ALA A 137 0.67 -12.64 19.52
N PRO A 138 1.13 -13.89 19.74
CA PRO A 138 2.53 -14.27 19.50
C PRO A 138 2.97 -14.14 18.03
N PHE A 139 2.01 -14.16 17.09
CA PHE A 139 2.25 -14.36 15.67
C PHE A 139 2.07 -13.09 14.82
N VAL A 140 1.35 -12.09 15.34
CA VAL A 140 1.04 -10.83 14.64
C VAL A 140 2.11 -9.78 14.94
N PRO A 141 2.56 -8.94 13.98
CA PRO A 141 3.40 -7.78 14.31
C PRO A 141 2.60 -6.72 15.09
N LYS A 142 3.27 -5.97 15.96
CA LYS A 142 2.62 -5.02 16.87
C LYS A 142 2.76 -3.60 16.34
N CYS A 143 1.84 -2.74 16.71
CA CYS A 143 1.91 -1.31 16.40
C CYS A 143 2.86 -0.62 17.40
N LYS A 144 3.46 0.49 16.99
CA LYS A 144 4.33 1.28 17.85
C LYS A 144 3.98 2.76 17.75
N VAL A 145 3.81 3.38 18.92
CA VAL A 145 3.68 4.84 19.02
C VAL A 145 5.00 5.48 18.59
N ILE A 146 4.95 6.36 17.60
CA ILE A 146 6.11 7.09 17.11
C ILE A 146 6.23 8.48 17.74
N ASP A 147 7.43 9.03 17.72
CA ASP A 147 7.65 10.47 17.86
C ASP A 147 7.47 11.09 16.47
N PRO A 148 6.52 12.02 16.26
CA PRO A 148 6.35 12.67 14.96
C PRO A 148 7.51 13.64 14.65
N ALA A 149 8.25 14.10 15.66
CA ALA A 149 9.27 15.12 15.49
C ALA A 149 10.39 14.66 14.54
N PHE A 150 10.63 15.49 13.53
CA PHE A 150 11.74 15.32 12.59
C PHE A 150 12.19 16.69 12.11
N THR A 151 13.50 16.94 12.13
CA THR A 151 14.06 18.20 11.62
C THR A 151 14.41 18.01 10.16
N TRP A 152 13.53 18.50 9.29
CA TRP A 152 13.84 18.58 7.86
C TRP A 152 14.95 19.61 7.61
N GLY A 153 15.82 19.33 6.64
CA GLY A 153 16.83 20.29 6.18
C GLY A 153 16.20 21.52 5.53
N GLU A 154 17.05 22.49 5.18
CA GLU A 154 16.61 23.77 4.57
C GLU A 154 16.06 23.64 3.15
N GLN A 155 16.25 22.48 2.50
CA GLN A 155 15.82 22.26 1.14
C GLN A 155 14.30 22.05 1.07
N PRO A 156 13.57 22.84 0.26
CA PRO A 156 12.16 22.60 0.02
C PRO A 156 11.97 21.38 -0.91
N PRO A 157 10.76 20.79 -0.96
CA PRO A 157 10.42 19.80 -1.97
C PRO A 157 10.69 20.33 -3.39
N PRO A 158 11.29 19.53 -4.31
CA PRO A 158 11.72 20.00 -5.63
C PRO A 158 10.60 20.57 -6.51
N ARG A 159 9.39 19.97 -6.46
CA ARG A 159 8.20 20.37 -7.24
C ARG A 159 8.50 20.56 -8.73
N ILE A 160 9.05 19.51 -9.34
CA ILE A 160 9.40 19.49 -10.75
C ILE A 160 8.10 19.60 -11.58
N PRO A 161 8.01 20.54 -12.54
CA PRO A 161 6.87 20.64 -13.43
C PRO A 161 6.65 19.36 -14.25
N TRP A 162 5.39 19.04 -14.54
CA TRP A 162 5.03 17.84 -15.31
C TRP A 162 5.71 17.74 -16.69
N ASP A 163 5.90 18.87 -17.38
CA ASP A 163 6.55 18.93 -18.69
C ASP A 163 8.08 18.76 -18.64
N SER A 164 8.65 18.70 -17.44
CA SER A 164 10.08 18.45 -17.18
C SER A 164 10.30 17.16 -16.36
N THR A 165 9.25 16.34 -16.20
CA THR A 165 9.28 15.13 -15.37
C THR A 165 9.78 13.94 -16.19
N VAL A 166 10.77 13.22 -15.66
CA VAL A 166 11.24 11.92 -16.14
C VAL A 166 11.18 10.96 -14.95
N LEU A 167 10.24 10.02 -15.01
CA LEU A 167 10.01 9.02 -13.97
C LEU A 167 11.07 7.90 -14.05
N TYR A 168 11.58 7.50 -12.89
CA TYR A 168 12.41 6.31 -12.75
C TYR A 168 11.75 5.35 -11.77
N GLU A 169 11.06 4.34 -12.30
CA GLU A 169 10.50 3.26 -11.49
C GLU A 169 11.63 2.40 -10.91
N ALA A 170 11.62 2.21 -9.59
CA ALA A 170 12.63 1.45 -8.90
C ALA A 170 12.07 0.67 -7.71
N HIS A 171 12.57 -0.55 -7.55
CA HIS A 171 12.38 -1.30 -6.32
C HIS A 171 13.38 -0.83 -5.26
N LEU A 172 12.91 -0.35 -4.10
CA LEU A 172 13.74 0.16 -3.00
C LEU A 172 14.87 -0.83 -2.62
N ARG A 173 14.49 -2.10 -2.39
CA ARG A 173 15.45 -3.18 -2.15
C ARG A 173 16.41 -3.41 -3.33
N GLY A 174 15.87 -3.70 -4.52
CA GLY A 174 16.65 -4.09 -5.70
C GLY A 174 17.67 -3.07 -6.16
N LEU A 175 17.33 -1.78 -6.09
CA LEU A 175 18.15 -0.66 -6.57
C LEU A 175 19.55 -0.62 -5.94
N SER A 176 19.69 -1.08 -4.70
CA SER A 176 20.96 -1.00 -3.96
C SER A 176 21.50 -2.35 -3.46
N MET A 177 20.75 -3.45 -3.59
CA MET A 177 21.12 -4.76 -3.02
C MET A 177 22.47 -5.28 -3.51
N ARG A 178 22.89 -4.90 -4.73
CA ARG A 178 24.18 -5.29 -5.33
C ARG A 178 25.12 -4.11 -5.57
N HIS A 179 24.79 -2.92 -5.05
CA HIS A 179 25.57 -1.71 -5.34
C HIS A 179 26.87 -1.68 -4.53
N PRO A 180 28.06 -1.67 -5.16
CA PRO A 180 29.33 -1.88 -4.46
C PRO A 180 29.69 -0.74 -3.50
N ALA A 181 29.26 0.49 -3.80
CA ALA A 181 29.50 1.65 -2.94
C ALA A 181 28.55 1.77 -1.74
N VAL A 182 27.50 0.95 -1.67
CA VAL A 182 26.55 0.95 -0.55
C VAL A 182 27.03 -0.07 0.49
N PRO A 183 27.23 0.33 1.77
CA PRO A 183 27.61 -0.59 2.83
C PRO A 183 26.60 -1.73 2.98
N ASP A 184 27.08 -2.95 3.26
CA ASP A 184 26.23 -4.14 3.35
C ASP A 184 25.03 -3.97 4.29
N ALA A 185 25.21 -3.29 5.42
CA ALA A 185 24.14 -3.03 6.40
C ALA A 185 23.03 -2.09 5.88
N HIS A 186 23.29 -1.30 4.84
CA HIS A 186 22.32 -0.36 4.27
C HIS A 186 21.67 -0.91 3.00
N ARG A 187 22.25 -1.93 2.36
CA ARG A 187 21.79 -2.44 1.07
C ARG A 187 20.33 -2.89 1.13
N GLY A 188 19.55 -2.38 0.20
CA GLY A 188 18.12 -2.65 0.06
C GLY A 188 17.22 -2.01 1.11
N THR A 189 17.67 -0.94 1.76
CA THR A 189 16.91 -0.17 2.76
C THR A 189 16.87 1.32 2.40
N CYS A 190 16.05 2.09 3.08
CA CYS A 190 15.97 3.55 2.93
C CYS A 190 17.35 4.20 3.12
N ALA A 191 18.17 3.68 4.05
CA ALA A 191 19.53 4.16 4.28
C ALA A 191 20.44 4.07 3.04
N ALA A 192 20.20 3.16 2.10
CA ALA A 192 20.97 3.10 0.86
C ALA A 192 20.78 4.33 -0.03
N LEU A 193 19.57 4.89 -0.04
CA LEU A 193 19.20 6.07 -0.82
C LEU A 193 19.69 7.38 -0.19
N THR A 194 20.48 7.31 0.88
CA THR A 194 21.30 8.43 1.39
C THR A 194 22.73 8.39 0.85
N ASN A 195 23.11 7.31 0.14
CA ASN A 195 24.48 7.10 -0.33
C ASN A 195 24.83 8.10 -1.46
N PRO A 196 25.93 8.88 -1.33
CA PRO A 196 26.27 9.91 -2.32
C PRO A 196 26.56 9.39 -3.73
N GLN A 197 27.05 8.15 -3.88
CA GLN A 197 27.34 7.59 -5.21
C GLN A 197 26.07 7.14 -5.91
N LEU A 198 25.14 6.52 -5.19
CA LEU A 198 23.83 6.15 -5.73
C LEU A 198 23.03 7.39 -6.15
N LEU A 199 22.99 8.42 -5.29
CA LEU A 199 22.32 9.68 -5.62
C LEU A 199 22.98 10.40 -6.80
N ARG A 200 24.31 10.34 -6.92
CA ARG A 200 25.02 10.88 -8.08
C ARG A 200 24.62 10.14 -9.36
N TYR A 201 24.58 8.82 -9.33
CA TYR A 201 24.14 8.02 -10.47
C TYR A 201 22.74 8.42 -10.96
N LEU A 202 21.76 8.51 -10.05
CA LEU A 202 20.39 8.91 -10.41
C LEU A 202 20.36 10.30 -11.07
N ARG A 203 21.10 11.27 -10.52
CA ARG A 203 21.19 12.60 -11.13
C ARG A 203 21.88 12.60 -12.50
N GLU A 204 22.97 11.86 -12.64
CA GLU A 204 23.72 11.77 -13.90
C GLU A 204 22.93 11.04 -15.00
N LEU A 205 22.03 10.12 -14.61
CA LEU A 205 21.07 9.50 -15.52
C LEU A 205 20.07 10.52 -16.09
N GLY A 206 19.85 11.64 -15.40
CA GLY A 206 18.97 12.72 -15.83
C GLY A 206 17.50 12.53 -15.49
N VAL A 207 17.18 11.62 -14.56
CA VAL A 207 15.81 11.43 -14.05
C VAL A 207 15.46 12.55 -13.06
N SER A 208 14.18 12.92 -12.98
CA SER A 208 13.72 13.98 -12.07
C SER A 208 13.01 13.45 -10.84
N SER A 209 12.38 12.28 -10.96
CA SER A 209 11.43 11.78 -9.98
C SER A 209 11.59 10.27 -9.85
N LEU A 210 11.85 9.80 -8.63
CA LEU A 210 11.98 8.39 -8.30
C LEU A 210 10.61 7.84 -7.92
N GLU A 211 10.08 6.91 -8.70
CA GLU A 211 8.85 6.18 -8.40
C GLU A 211 9.22 4.86 -7.71
N LEU A 212 8.91 4.75 -6.43
CA LEU A 212 9.23 3.56 -5.64
C LEU A 212 8.06 2.59 -5.67
N LEU A 213 8.33 1.32 -6.02
CA LEU A 213 7.40 0.21 -5.77
C LEU A 213 6.92 0.19 -4.32
N PRO A 214 5.80 -0.49 -4.01
CA PRO A 214 5.10 -0.38 -2.74
C PRO A 214 6.00 -0.38 -1.49
N VAL A 215 5.95 0.72 -0.75
CA VAL A 215 6.71 0.89 0.50
C VAL A 215 5.85 0.77 1.75
N HIS A 216 4.53 0.71 1.62
CA HIS A 216 3.63 0.43 2.75
C HIS A 216 3.99 -0.89 3.42
N ALA A 217 3.68 -1.03 4.70
CA ALA A 217 3.86 -2.30 5.38
C ALA A 217 2.95 -3.36 4.75
N PHE A 218 3.56 -4.30 4.03
CA PHE A 218 2.91 -5.45 3.41
C PHE A 218 3.24 -6.78 4.09
N VAL A 219 2.47 -7.82 3.74
CA VAL A 219 2.64 -9.19 4.22
C VAL A 219 3.14 -10.10 3.08
N ASN A 220 3.92 -11.11 3.44
CA ASN A 220 4.24 -12.20 2.54
C ASN A 220 3.17 -13.28 2.64
N ASP A 221 2.51 -13.61 1.54
CA ASP A 221 1.49 -14.65 1.49
C ASP A 221 2.01 -16.01 1.95
N GLN A 222 1.16 -16.77 2.65
CA GLN A 222 1.53 -18.07 3.22
C GLN A 222 2.02 -19.04 2.14
N HIS A 223 1.32 -19.12 1.00
CA HIS A 223 1.66 -20.04 -0.09
C HIS A 223 3.05 -19.75 -0.69
N LEU A 224 3.49 -18.49 -0.73
CA LEU A 224 4.85 -18.14 -1.16
C LEU A 224 5.88 -18.66 -0.16
N LEU A 225 5.65 -18.46 1.13
CA LEU A 225 6.60 -18.89 2.17
C LEU A 225 6.70 -20.42 2.28
N GLU A 226 5.61 -21.15 2.05
CA GLU A 226 5.59 -22.62 1.97
C GLU A 226 6.47 -23.14 0.83
N LYS A 227 6.60 -22.35 -0.26
CA LYS A 227 7.51 -22.60 -1.39
C LYS A 227 8.93 -22.04 -1.18
N GLY A 228 9.22 -21.44 -0.02
CA GLY A 228 10.50 -20.76 0.24
C GLY A 228 10.68 -19.44 -0.51
N MET A 229 9.59 -18.87 -1.03
CA MET A 229 9.52 -17.61 -1.75
C MET A 229 9.04 -16.47 -0.86
N SER A 230 9.04 -15.24 -1.39
CA SER A 230 8.55 -14.05 -0.68
C SER A 230 7.90 -13.09 -1.67
N ASN A 231 6.97 -12.28 -1.18
CA ASN A 231 6.45 -11.15 -1.94
C ASN A 231 7.56 -10.10 -2.08
N TYR A 232 8.17 -10.05 -3.27
CA TYR A 232 9.25 -9.13 -3.55
C TYR A 232 8.71 -7.71 -3.77
N TRP A 233 7.74 -7.55 -4.66
CA TRP A 233 7.22 -6.24 -5.08
C TRP A 233 6.48 -5.47 -3.98
N GLY A 234 5.75 -6.16 -3.10
CA GLY A 234 5.07 -5.55 -1.97
C GLY A 234 3.62 -5.10 -2.23
N TYR A 235 3.01 -5.48 -3.36
CA TYR A 235 1.58 -5.23 -3.67
C TYR A 235 0.64 -6.09 -2.81
N ASN A 236 0.76 -5.99 -1.48
CA ASN A 236 -0.08 -6.71 -0.53
C ASN A 236 -0.11 -6.00 0.83
N SER A 237 -0.60 -4.76 0.85
CA SER A 237 -0.50 -3.85 2.00
C SER A 237 -1.40 -4.26 3.17
N ILE A 238 -0.93 -4.04 4.40
CA ILE A 238 -1.71 -4.15 5.65
C ILE A 238 -1.60 -2.91 6.55
N GLY A 239 -0.54 -2.10 6.41
CA GLY A 239 -0.35 -0.86 7.16
C GLY A 239 -0.11 0.33 6.24
N PHE A 240 -1.16 1.11 5.99
CA PHE A 240 -1.12 2.22 5.02
C PHE A 240 -0.25 3.42 5.46
N PHE A 241 -0.03 3.59 6.76
CA PHE A 241 0.76 4.71 7.30
C PHE A 241 2.20 4.30 7.68
N ALA A 242 2.50 3.01 7.66
CA ALA A 242 3.80 2.49 8.09
C ALA A 242 4.65 2.13 6.86
N PRO A 243 5.91 2.58 6.77
CA PRO A 243 6.85 2.00 5.84
C PRO A 243 7.12 0.52 6.19
N HIS A 244 7.38 -0.31 5.19
CA HIS A 244 7.64 -1.73 5.36
C HIS A 244 8.89 -1.94 6.25
N PRO A 245 8.78 -2.66 7.38
CA PRO A 245 9.87 -2.75 8.36
C PRO A 245 11.19 -3.28 7.80
N ALA A 246 11.16 -4.18 6.81
CA ALA A 246 12.37 -4.73 6.21
C ALA A 246 13.14 -3.72 5.33
N TYR A 247 12.54 -2.57 5.01
CA TYR A 247 13.18 -1.48 4.29
C TYR A 247 13.81 -0.43 5.23
N LEU A 248 13.76 -0.64 6.54
CA LEU A 248 14.38 0.24 7.55
C LEU A 248 15.57 -0.47 8.21
N ALA A 249 16.80 -0.11 7.87
CA ALA A 249 18.01 -0.71 8.46
C ALA A 249 18.08 -0.53 9.98
N SER A 250 17.67 0.65 10.46
CA SER A 250 17.64 1.02 11.88
C SER A 250 16.35 0.60 12.60
N GLY A 251 15.33 0.17 11.86
CA GLY A 251 13.98 -0.05 12.38
C GLY A 251 13.26 1.22 12.84
N LYS A 252 13.75 2.42 12.48
CA LYS A 252 13.14 3.70 12.85
C LYS A 252 12.49 4.36 11.64
N ILE A 253 11.29 4.91 11.83
CA ILE A 253 10.58 5.65 10.79
C ILE A 253 11.34 6.88 10.26
N SER A 254 12.23 7.46 11.08
CA SER A 254 13.07 8.60 10.67
C SER A 254 13.96 8.28 9.48
N GLU A 255 14.34 7.02 9.27
CA GLU A 255 15.17 6.60 8.13
C GLU A 255 14.48 6.85 6.79
N PHE A 256 13.15 6.69 6.72
CA PHE A 256 12.38 7.05 5.52
C PHE A 256 12.41 8.56 5.29
N LYS A 257 12.21 9.36 6.35
CA LYS A 257 12.27 10.83 6.25
C LYS A 257 13.67 11.32 5.85
N GLU A 258 14.73 10.67 6.35
CA GLU A 258 16.12 10.93 5.96
C GLU A 258 16.37 10.61 4.48
N MET A 259 15.86 9.49 3.98
CA MET A 259 15.90 9.14 2.56
C MET A 259 15.26 10.24 1.70
N VAL A 260 14.02 10.64 2.01
CA VAL A 260 13.31 11.69 1.27
C VAL A 260 14.09 13.01 1.31
N ALA A 261 14.61 13.40 2.48
CA ALA A 261 15.42 14.62 2.61
C ALA A 261 16.67 14.61 1.72
N HIS A 262 17.35 13.46 1.59
CA HIS A 262 18.52 13.33 0.72
C HIS A 262 18.16 13.32 -0.77
N LEU A 263 17.04 12.70 -1.15
CA LEU A 263 16.51 12.75 -2.51
C LEU A 263 16.14 14.19 -2.90
N HIS A 264 15.43 14.90 -2.02
CA HIS A 264 15.09 16.31 -2.21
C HIS A 264 16.32 17.20 -2.33
N ALA A 265 17.34 16.99 -1.47
CA ALA A 265 18.62 17.71 -1.57
C ALA A 265 19.38 17.40 -2.87
N ALA A 266 19.15 16.24 -3.47
CA ALA A 266 19.65 15.87 -4.79
C ALA A 266 18.77 16.44 -5.94
N GLY A 267 17.66 17.13 -5.64
CA GLY A 267 16.73 17.65 -6.63
C GLY A 267 15.81 16.60 -7.23
N LEU A 268 15.67 15.45 -6.57
CA LEU A 268 14.83 14.33 -7.01
C LEU A 268 13.52 14.33 -6.21
N GLU A 269 12.40 14.23 -6.92
CA GLU A 269 11.10 13.97 -6.28
C GLU A 269 10.97 12.51 -5.88
N VAL A 270 10.07 12.23 -4.93
CA VAL A 270 9.69 10.89 -4.50
C VAL A 270 8.22 10.66 -4.80
N ILE A 271 7.93 9.69 -5.66
CA ILE A 271 6.59 9.20 -5.96
C ILE A 271 6.47 7.81 -5.36
N LEU A 272 5.37 7.54 -4.66
CA LEU A 272 5.12 6.21 -4.11
C LEU A 272 4.09 5.46 -4.95
N ASP A 273 4.41 4.24 -5.33
CA ASP A 273 3.41 3.27 -5.73
C ASP A 273 2.58 2.87 -4.50
N VAL A 274 1.26 3.05 -4.58
CA VAL A 274 0.33 2.86 -3.46
C VAL A 274 -0.81 1.93 -3.83
N VAL A 275 -1.00 0.95 -2.95
CA VAL A 275 -2.10 -0.02 -3.02
C VAL A 275 -3.16 0.35 -2.00
N TYR A 276 -4.28 0.89 -2.47
CA TYR A 276 -5.47 1.18 -1.65
C TYR A 276 -6.71 0.40 -2.11
N ASN A 277 -6.57 -0.43 -3.15
CA ASN A 277 -7.70 -1.15 -3.75
C ASN A 277 -8.01 -2.46 -3.00
N HIS A 278 -7.01 -3.11 -2.38
CA HIS A 278 -7.15 -4.33 -1.57
C HIS A 278 -6.23 -4.33 -0.34
N THR A 279 -6.34 -5.37 0.48
CA THR A 279 -5.47 -5.63 1.64
C THR A 279 -4.94 -7.07 1.68
N ALA A 280 -3.91 -7.28 2.48
CA ALA A 280 -3.34 -8.61 2.78
C ALA A 280 -4.23 -9.56 3.58
N GLU A 281 -5.46 -9.18 3.91
CA GLU A 281 -6.39 -10.09 4.56
C GLU A 281 -7.10 -11.02 3.57
N GLY A 282 -6.98 -10.79 2.25
CA GLY A 282 -7.58 -11.63 1.21
C GLY A 282 -9.09 -11.80 1.36
N ASN A 283 -9.63 -12.92 0.87
CA ASN A 283 -11.05 -13.26 0.92
C ASN A 283 -11.47 -13.84 2.29
N GLU A 284 -12.68 -14.42 2.40
CA GLU A 284 -13.22 -15.00 3.63
C GLU A 284 -12.34 -16.09 4.28
N ARG A 285 -11.45 -16.71 3.50
CA ARG A 285 -10.48 -17.72 3.96
C ARG A 285 -9.09 -17.16 4.24
N GLY A 286 -8.92 -15.85 4.15
CA GLY A 286 -7.68 -15.19 4.55
C GLY A 286 -7.56 -14.98 6.06
N PRO A 287 -6.41 -14.46 6.53
CA PRO A 287 -6.15 -14.23 7.94
C PRO A 287 -6.99 -13.06 8.49
N THR A 288 -7.01 -12.92 9.81
CA THR A 288 -7.64 -11.78 10.51
C THR A 288 -6.54 -11.02 11.25
N LEU A 289 -6.07 -9.93 10.64
CA LEU A 289 -4.87 -9.18 11.05
C LEU A 289 -5.17 -7.73 11.45
N SER A 290 -6.18 -7.11 10.85
CA SER A 290 -6.52 -5.70 11.05
C SER A 290 -8.01 -5.45 10.77
N MET A 291 -8.33 -4.86 9.60
CA MET A 291 -9.63 -4.31 9.24
C MET A 291 -10.78 -5.33 9.33
N ARG A 292 -10.55 -6.60 9.00
CA ARG A 292 -11.53 -7.68 9.14
C ARG A 292 -11.99 -7.86 10.59
N GLY A 293 -11.03 -7.86 11.52
CA GLY A 293 -11.33 -8.02 12.94
C GLY A 293 -11.86 -6.74 13.58
N ILE A 294 -11.56 -5.57 13.00
CA ILE A 294 -11.97 -4.26 13.52
C ILE A 294 -13.38 -3.91 13.07
N ASP A 295 -13.68 -4.01 11.77
CA ASP A 295 -15.02 -3.77 11.23
C ASP A 295 -15.16 -4.28 9.79
N ASN A 296 -15.29 -5.59 9.62
CA ASN A 296 -15.31 -6.23 8.30
C ASN A 296 -16.34 -5.62 7.32
N ALA A 297 -17.55 -5.34 7.81
CA ALA A 297 -18.66 -4.87 6.99
C ALA A 297 -18.52 -3.41 6.55
N SER A 298 -17.67 -2.64 7.22
CA SER A 298 -17.39 -1.24 6.86
C SER A 298 -16.17 -1.10 5.95
N TYR A 299 -15.11 -1.88 6.20
CA TYR A 299 -13.86 -1.75 5.44
C TYR A 299 -13.91 -2.38 4.05
N TYR A 300 -14.66 -3.48 3.87
CA TYR A 300 -14.63 -4.27 2.64
C TYR A 300 -15.95 -4.23 1.87
N ARG A 301 -15.86 -4.23 0.54
CA ARG A 301 -17.01 -4.45 -0.33
C ARG A 301 -17.43 -5.91 -0.24
N LEU A 302 -18.61 -6.15 0.32
CA LEU A 302 -19.21 -7.48 0.46
C LEU A 302 -20.23 -7.73 -0.67
N MET A 303 -20.41 -8.99 -1.05
CA MET A 303 -21.41 -9.36 -2.05
C MET A 303 -22.82 -9.00 -1.53
N PRO A 304 -23.64 -8.23 -2.28
CA PRO A 304 -24.91 -7.69 -1.77
C PRO A 304 -25.89 -8.73 -1.22
N ASP A 305 -26.01 -9.88 -1.90
CA ASP A 305 -26.93 -10.96 -1.56
C ASP A 305 -26.30 -12.04 -0.67
N GLU A 306 -24.97 -12.08 -0.58
CA GLU A 306 -24.21 -13.07 0.19
C GLU A 306 -23.05 -12.40 0.92
N ARG A 307 -23.38 -11.57 1.93
CA ARG A 307 -22.41 -10.72 2.66
C ARG A 307 -21.28 -11.48 3.35
N ARG A 308 -21.37 -12.81 3.42
CA ARG A 308 -20.26 -13.70 3.77
C ARG A 308 -19.03 -13.50 2.88
N TYR A 309 -19.25 -13.28 1.59
CA TYR A 309 -18.22 -13.24 0.56
C TYR A 309 -17.87 -11.80 0.16
N TYR A 310 -16.67 -11.66 -0.39
CA TYR A 310 -16.07 -10.39 -0.77
C TYR A 310 -16.20 -10.15 -2.26
N VAL A 311 -16.40 -8.89 -2.65
CA VAL A 311 -16.16 -8.46 -4.03
C VAL A 311 -14.66 -8.52 -4.29
N ASN A 312 -14.27 -9.12 -5.42
CA ASN A 312 -12.88 -9.33 -5.80
C ASN A 312 -12.57 -8.75 -7.18
N ASP A 313 -12.82 -7.44 -7.35
CA ASP A 313 -12.50 -6.72 -8.59
C ASP A 313 -10.98 -6.49 -8.76
N THR A 314 -10.19 -6.84 -7.75
CA THR A 314 -8.73 -6.68 -7.67
C THR A 314 -7.99 -7.95 -8.11
N GLY A 315 -8.65 -9.12 -8.05
CA GLY A 315 -8.02 -10.42 -8.24
C GLY A 315 -7.23 -10.94 -7.04
N THR A 316 -7.21 -10.21 -5.91
CA THR A 316 -6.40 -10.53 -4.71
C THR A 316 -7.22 -11.04 -3.51
N GLY A 317 -8.54 -11.17 -3.68
CA GLY A 317 -9.47 -11.79 -2.74
C GLY A 317 -10.42 -10.82 -2.05
N ASN A 318 -10.11 -9.51 -2.03
CA ASN A 318 -10.99 -8.49 -1.48
C ASN A 318 -10.85 -7.15 -2.20
N THR A 319 -11.79 -6.25 -1.93
CA THR A 319 -11.76 -4.86 -2.37
C THR A 319 -12.14 -3.95 -1.21
N LEU A 320 -11.37 -2.89 -0.96
CA LEU A 320 -11.69 -1.88 0.05
C LEU A 320 -12.91 -1.04 -0.38
N ASP A 321 -13.79 -0.72 0.56
CA ASP A 321 -14.99 0.07 0.30
C ASP A 321 -14.74 1.57 0.46
N LEU A 322 -14.26 2.22 -0.59
CA LEU A 322 -14.07 3.68 -0.60
C LEU A 322 -15.37 4.48 -0.73
N SER A 323 -16.53 3.82 -0.83
CA SER A 323 -17.83 4.49 -0.70
C SER A 323 -18.18 4.77 0.76
N HIS A 324 -17.60 4.01 1.70
CA HIS A 324 -17.76 4.23 3.13
C HIS A 324 -16.95 5.45 3.61
N PRO A 325 -17.56 6.42 4.32
CA PRO A 325 -16.89 7.68 4.67
C PRO A 325 -15.64 7.50 5.53
N CYS A 326 -15.64 6.57 6.50
CA CYS A 326 -14.48 6.33 7.36
C CYS A 326 -13.31 5.64 6.64
N VAL A 327 -13.58 4.81 5.63
CA VAL A 327 -12.55 4.15 4.81
C VAL A 327 -11.96 5.15 3.82
N LEU A 328 -12.81 5.95 3.18
CA LEU A 328 -12.39 7.10 2.37
C LEU A 328 -11.53 8.08 3.20
N GLN A 329 -11.93 8.35 4.44
CA GLN A 329 -11.15 9.17 5.36
C GLN A 329 -9.78 8.54 5.63
N MET A 330 -9.72 7.24 5.94
CA MET A 330 -8.45 6.52 6.15
C MET A 330 -7.50 6.62 4.96
N VAL A 331 -7.99 6.37 3.75
CA VAL A 331 -7.14 6.47 2.54
C VAL A 331 -6.68 7.91 2.32
N THR A 332 -7.57 8.89 2.45
CA THR A 332 -7.19 10.30 2.24
C THR A 332 -6.30 10.85 3.36
N ASP A 333 -6.46 10.39 4.60
CA ASP A 333 -5.56 10.69 5.72
C ASP A 333 -4.19 10.06 5.50
N SER A 334 -4.12 8.84 4.97
CA SER A 334 -2.86 8.20 4.60
C SER A 334 -2.14 8.99 3.51
N LEU A 335 -2.83 9.37 2.43
CA LEU A 335 -2.27 10.21 1.37
C LEU A 335 -1.76 11.55 1.93
N ARG A 336 -2.55 12.22 2.79
CA ARG A 336 -2.14 13.48 3.44
C ARG A 336 -0.92 13.27 4.33
N TYR A 337 -0.88 12.18 5.10
CA TYR A 337 0.25 11.82 5.95
C TYR A 337 1.53 11.66 5.13
N TRP A 338 1.50 10.87 4.05
CA TRP A 338 2.66 10.69 3.19
C TRP A 338 3.10 12.00 2.53
N ALA A 339 2.16 12.82 2.05
CA ALA A 339 2.47 14.09 1.40
C ALA A 339 3.03 15.16 2.35
N THR A 340 2.53 15.22 3.59
CA THR A 340 2.88 16.30 4.54
C THR A 340 3.94 15.88 5.55
N GLU A 341 3.74 14.77 6.24
CA GLU A 341 4.61 14.29 7.32
C GLU A 341 5.84 13.56 6.79
N MET A 342 5.71 12.88 5.66
CA MET A 342 6.79 12.12 5.00
C MET A 342 7.35 12.84 3.76
N ARG A 343 6.73 13.97 3.36
CA ARG A 343 7.11 14.83 2.21
C ARG A 343 7.24 14.09 0.87
N VAL A 344 6.37 13.12 0.63
CA VAL A 344 6.21 12.48 -0.68
C VAL A 344 5.62 13.50 -1.68
N ASP A 345 6.12 13.51 -2.90
CA ASP A 345 5.77 14.50 -3.94
C ASP A 345 4.62 14.04 -4.85
N GLY A 346 4.27 12.76 -4.81
CA GLY A 346 3.17 12.19 -5.56
C GLY A 346 2.94 10.70 -5.34
N PHE A 347 1.93 10.18 -6.02
CA PHE A 347 1.49 8.80 -5.89
C PHE A 347 1.17 8.21 -7.26
N ARG A 348 1.61 6.97 -7.50
CA ARG A 348 1.11 6.09 -8.55
C ARG A 348 0.18 5.07 -7.92
N PHE A 349 -1.08 5.04 -8.36
CA PHE A 349 -2.12 4.22 -7.78
C PHE A 349 -2.25 2.93 -8.58
N ASP A 350 -1.93 1.82 -7.93
CA ASP A 350 -2.19 0.46 -8.41
C ASP A 350 -3.70 0.22 -8.57
N LEU A 351 -4.09 -0.40 -9.68
CA LEU A 351 -5.47 -0.68 -10.09
C LEU A 351 -6.42 0.49 -9.76
N ALA A 352 -6.02 1.71 -10.14
CA ALA A 352 -6.65 2.95 -9.70
C ALA A 352 -8.14 3.02 -10.03
N THR A 353 -8.57 2.32 -11.09
CA THR A 353 -9.97 2.27 -11.50
C THR A 353 -10.87 1.78 -10.36
N ILE A 354 -10.41 0.81 -9.56
CA ILE A 354 -11.18 0.26 -8.43
C ILE A 354 -11.49 1.33 -7.38
N LEU A 355 -10.58 2.28 -7.18
CA LEU A 355 -10.76 3.38 -6.22
C LEU A 355 -11.85 4.38 -6.65
N GLY A 356 -12.24 4.35 -7.93
CA GLY A 356 -13.31 5.14 -8.51
C GLY A 356 -14.59 4.36 -8.75
N ARG A 357 -14.76 3.15 -8.19
CA ARG A 357 -15.93 2.31 -8.42
C ARG A 357 -16.98 2.38 -7.33
N TYR A 358 -18.22 2.55 -7.76
CA TYR A 358 -19.40 2.13 -7.01
C TYR A 358 -19.78 0.68 -7.39
N ALA A 359 -20.91 0.19 -6.89
CA ALA A 359 -21.42 -1.14 -7.22
C ALA A 359 -21.79 -1.31 -8.71
N ASP A 360 -22.11 -0.23 -9.41
CA ASP A 360 -22.54 -0.20 -10.81
C ASP A 360 -21.42 0.10 -11.81
N GLY A 361 -20.22 0.44 -11.34
CA GLY A 361 -19.03 0.64 -12.17
C GLY A 361 -18.19 1.85 -11.77
N PHE A 362 -17.24 2.20 -12.64
CA PHE A 362 -16.38 3.36 -12.47
C PHE A 362 -17.15 4.66 -12.70
N ASP A 363 -16.98 5.63 -11.82
CA ASP A 363 -17.49 6.99 -11.97
C ASP A 363 -16.35 7.99 -11.71
N GLU A 364 -16.07 8.87 -12.67
CA GLU A 364 -15.08 9.94 -12.51
C GLU A 364 -15.41 10.93 -11.38
N ARG A 365 -16.65 10.90 -10.88
CA ARG A 365 -17.16 11.67 -9.73
C ARG A 365 -17.26 10.84 -8.46
N HIS A 366 -16.70 9.64 -8.42
CA HIS A 366 -16.59 8.85 -7.20
C HIS A 366 -15.99 9.70 -6.07
N SER A 367 -16.49 9.48 -4.85
CA SER A 367 -16.16 10.26 -3.65
C SER A 367 -14.65 10.41 -3.44
N PHE A 368 -13.88 9.35 -3.71
CA PHE A 368 -12.42 9.35 -3.66
C PHE A 368 -11.77 10.35 -4.63
N LEU A 369 -12.14 10.31 -5.91
CA LEU A 369 -11.58 11.20 -6.93
C LEU A 369 -11.94 12.67 -6.66
N VAL A 370 -13.17 12.91 -6.19
CA VAL A 370 -13.63 14.24 -5.76
C VAL A 370 -12.84 14.71 -4.55
N ALA A 371 -12.63 13.85 -3.54
CA ALA A 371 -11.87 14.18 -2.34
C ALA A 371 -10.42 14.56 -2.68
N CYS A 372 -9.72 13.78 -3.52
CA CYS A 372 -8.37 14.10 -3.98
C CYS A 372 -8.30 15.43 -4.74
N ARG A 373 -9.30 15.72 -5.60
CA ARG A 373 -9.34 16.94 -6.41
C ARG A 373 -9.57 18.20 -5.59
N GLN A 374 -10.46 18.16 -4.59
CA GLN A 374 -10.81 19.33 -3.79
C GLN A 374 -9.84 19.59 -2.62
N ASP A 375 -9.12 18.55 -2.18
CA ASP A 375 -8.26 18.63 -1.00
C ASP A 375 -7.08 19.62 -1.21
N PRO A 376 -6.86 20.59 -0.30
CA PRO A 376 -5.81 21.61 -0.46
C PRO A 376 -4.36 21.10 -0.47
N VAL A 377 -4.12 19.88 -0.01
CA VAL A 377 -2.84 19.18 -0.03
C VAL A 377 -2.77 18.28 -1.26
N LEU A 378 -3.73 17.35 -1.41
CA LEU A 378 -3.67 16.31 -2.44
C LEU A 378 -3.82 16.86 -3.86
N SER A 379 -4.52 17.98 -4.03
CA SER A 379 -4.61 18.66 -5.34
C SER A 379 -3.29 19.25 -5.84
N LYS A 380 -2.22 19.27 -5.03
CA LYS A 380 -0.92 19.86 -5.34
C LYS A 380 0.20 18.85 -5.56
N VAL A 381 -0.05 17.56 -5.30
CA VAL A 381 0.92 16.48 -5.54
C VAL A 381 0.68 15.84 -6.90
N LYS A 382 1.64 15.05 -7.40
CA LYS A 382 1.42 14.27 -8.62
C LYS A 382 0.51 13.08 -8.32
N LEU A 383 -0.51 12.88 -9.16
CA LEU A 383 -1.42 11.72 -9.08
C LEU A 383 -1.35 10.98 -10.42
N ILE A 384 -0.85 9.74 -10.39
CA ILE A 384 -0.70 8.85 -11.55
C ILE A 384 -1.61 7.65 -11.33
N ALA A 385 -2.47 7.33 -12.28
CA ALA A 385 -3.33 6.15 -12.20
C ALA A 385 -2.79 5.02 -13.07
N GLU A 386 -2.93 3.78 -12.59
CA GLU A 386 -3.11 2.61 -13.46
C GLU A 386 -4.60 2.54 -13.85
N PRO A 387 -4.97 2.96 -15.08
CA PRO A 387 -6.37 3.19 -15.45
C PRO A 387 -7.08 1.91 -15.92
N TRP A 388 -6.82 0.79 -15.28
CA TRP A 388 -7.52 -0.47 -15.51
C TRP A 388 -7.61 -1.33 -14.25
N ASP A 389 -8.51 -2.31 -14.30
CA ASP A 389 -8.62 -3.40 -13.34
C ASP A 389 -9.20 -4.66 -14.01
N CYS A 390 -9.30 -5.77 -13.28
CA CYS A 390 -9.79 -7.04 -13.80
C CYS A 390 -11.33 -7.19 -13.75
N GLY A 391 -12.05 -6.22 -13.17
CA GLY A 391 -13.49 -6.22 -13.05
C GLY A 391 -14.21 -5.81 -14.36
N PRO A 392 -15.53 -6.05 -14.46
CA PRO A 392 -16.33 -5.62 -15.61
C PRO A 392 -16.25 -4.10 -15.84
N GLY A 393 -15.96 -3.70 -17.07
CA GLY A 393 -15.70 -2.28 -17.40
C GLY A 393 -14.40 -1.75 -16.77
N GLY A 394 -13.44 -2.64 -16.50
CA GLY A 394 -12.09 -2.39 -15.96
C GLY A 394 -11.33 -1.27 -16.65
N TYR A 395 -11.37 -1.26 -17.98
CA TYR A 395 -10.50 -0.45 -18.81
C TYR A 395 -10.98 1.00 -18.92
N GLN A 396 -10.27 1.94 -18.27
CA GLN A 396 -10.62 3.36 -18.16
C GLN A 396 -9.50 4.28 -18.66
N VAL A 397 -8.67 3.83 -19.60
CA VAL A 397 -7.62 4.66 -20.22
C VAL A 397 -8.23 5.93 -20.84
N GLY A 398 -7.79 7.09 -20.37
CA GLY A 398 -8.31 8.41 -20.74
C GLY A 398 -9.57 8.82 -19.97
N GLY A 399 -10.14 7.93 -19.15
CA GLY A 399 -11.39 8.10 -18.41
C GLY A 399 -11.24 8.82 -17.07
N PHE A 400 -10.03 9.00 -16.55
CA PHE A 400 -9.81 9.70 -15.29
C PHE A 400 -10.07 11.21 -15.40
N PRO A 401 -10.55 11.85 -14.31
CA PRO A 401 -10.85 13.28 -14.32
C PRO A 401 -9.58 14.14 -14.45
N PRO A 402 -9.70 15.42 -14.86
CA PRO A 402 -8.53 16.31 -14.91
C PRO A 402 -7.79 16.37 -13.57
N GLY A 403 -6.47 16.55 -13.62
CA GLY A 403 -5.60 16.51 -12.44
C GLY A 403 -4.88 15.17 -12.25
N TRP A 404 -5.32 14.13 -12.97
CA TRP A 404 -4.65 12.82 -13.02
C TRP A 404 -3.84 12.66 -14.31
N ALA A 405 -2.63 12.12 -14.16
CA ALA A 405 -1.89 11.47 -15.23
C ALA A 405 -2.20 9.96 -15.20
N GLU A 406 -2.01 9.28 -16.33
CA GLU A 406 -2.36 7.86 -16.47
C GLU A 406 -1.23 7.12 -17.16
N TRP A 407 -0.88 5.93 -16.67
CA TRP A 407 -0.09 4.97 -17.43
C TRP A 407 -0.77 4.68 -18.77
N ASN A 408 0.00 4.78 -19.85
CA ASN A 408 -0.49 4.60 -21.21
C ASN A 408 -0.01 3.25 -21.78
N ASP A 409 -0.74 2.18 -21.48
CA ASP A 409 -0.48 0.85 -22.03
C ASP A 409 -0.63 0.80 -23.55
N LYS A 410 -1.51 1.61 -24.13
CA LYS A 410 -1.62 1.73 -25.59
C LYS A 410 -0.35 2.29 -26.22
N PHE A 411 0.37 3.18 -25.54
CA PHE A 411 1.70 3.62 -25.99
C PHE A 411 2.69 2.47 -25.91
N ARG A 412 2.74 1.76 -24.77
CA ARG A 412 3.61 0.60 -24.57
C ARG A 412 3.43 -0.42 -25.70
N ASP A 413 2.19 -0.85 -25.92
CA ASP A 413 1.87 -1.96 -26.81
C ASP A 413 2.11 -1.60 -28.28
N ASN A 414 1.65 -0.43 -28.71
CA ASN A 414 1.84 0.01 -30.09
C ASN A 414 3.31 0.30 -30.43
N VAL A 415 4.08 0.91 -29.52
CA VAL A 415 5.51 1.13 -29.78
C VAL A 415 6.25 -0.21 -29.85
N ARG A 416 5.95 -1.15 -28.95
CA ARG A 416 6.51 -2.51 -29.01
C ARG A 416 6.16 -3.20 -30.34
N ALA A 417 4.89 -3.20 -30.74
CA ALA A 417 4.41 -3.84 -31.96
C ALA A 417 5.07 -3.25 -33.21
N PHE A 418 5.17 -1.92 -33.28
CA PHE A 418 5.82 -1.22 -34.38
C PHE A 418 7.28 -1.62 -34.53
N TRP A 419 8.05 -1.66 -33.44
CA TRP A 419 9.47 -2.01 -33.48
C TRP A 419 9.73 -3.50 -33.69
N LYS A 420 8.83 -4.36 -33.20
CA LYS A 420 8.80 -5.79 -33.52
C LYS A 420 8.57 -6.04 -35.02
N GLY A 421 7.93 -5.10 -35.72
CA GLY A 421 7.67 -5.16 -37.15
C GLY A 421 6.27 -5.64 -37.52
N ASP A 422 5.30 -5.52 -36.61
CA ASP A 422 3.91 -5.85 -36.88
C ASP A 422 3.31 -4.86 -37.91
N GLU A 423 2.51 -5.38 -38.85
CA GLU A 423 1.95 -4.57 -39.94
C GLU A 423 0.82 -3.64 -39.46
N GLY A 424 0.75 -2.42 -39.99
CA GLY A 424 -0.38 -1.50 -39.75
C GLY A 424 -0.21 -0.53 -38.58
N GLU A 425 0.91 -0.59 -37.84
CA GLU A 425 1.10 0.17 -36.61
C GLU A 425 1.40 1.68 -36.81
N LEU A 426 1.76 2.12 -38.03
CA LEU A 426 2.25 3.48 -38.29
C LEU A 426 1.24 4.59 -37.94
N ALA A 427 -0.04 4.38 -38.24
CA ALA A 427 -1.08 5.39 -37.98
C ALA A 427 -1.29 5.56 -36.47
N GLU A 428 -1.35 4.46 -35.73
CA GLU A 428 -1.51 4.48 -34.28
C GLU A 428 -0.25 5.06 -33.60
N LEU A 429 0.94 4.73 -34.10
CA LEU A 429 2.20 5.30 -33.63
C LEU A 429 2.24 6.82 -33.75
N ALA A 430 1.71 7.39 -34.84
CA ALA A 430 1.63 8.84 -34.98
C ALA A 430 0.79 9.49 -33.85
N SER A 431 -0.30 8.84 -33.45
CA SER A 431 -1.11 9.26 -32.30
C SER A 431 -0.34 9.13 -30.99
N ARG A 432 0.38 8.00 -30.78
CA ARG A 432 1.21 7.76 -29.59
C ARG A 432 2.34 8.78 -29.42
N LEU A 433 3.06 9.09 -30.51
CA LEU A 433 4.16 10.06 -30.51
C LEU A 433 3.70 11.50 -30.29
N THR A 434 2.43 11.80 -30.55
CA THR A 434 1.82 13.11 -30.29
C THR A 434 1.07 13.15 -28.95
N ALA A 435 1.59 12.40 -27.97
CA ALA A 435 1.09 12.28 -26.60
C ALA A 435 -0.36 11.78 -26.50
N SER A 436 -0.76 10.90 -27.42
CA SER A 436 -2.07 10.24 -27.43
C SER A 436 -3.23 11.23 -27.27
N GLY A 437 -3.18 12.32 -28.05
CA GLY A 437 -4.20 13.36 -27.99
C GLY A 437 -5.62 12.86 -28.26
N ASP A 438 -5.77 11.76 -28.99
CA ASP A 438 -7.03 11.05 -29.19
C ASP A 438 -7.67 10.53 -27.89
N LEU A 439 -6.86 10.25 -26.85
CA LEU A 439 -7.30 9.81 -25.53
C LEU A 439 -7.38 10.97 -24.53
N TYR A 440 -6.36 11.84 -24.53
CA TYR A 440 -6.14 12.78 -23.44
C TYR A 440 -6.42 14.25 -23.78
N ASN A 441 -6.62 14.64 -25.05
CA ASN A 441 -6.87 16.04 -25.43
C ASN A 441 -8.33 16.44 -25.19
N GLN A 442 -8.74 16.40 -23.93
CA GLN A 442 -10.07 16.75 -23.48
C GLN A 442 -10.03 17.49 -22.15
N ARG A 443 -11.01 18.38 -21.93
CA ARG A 443 -11.24 19.06 -20.64
C ARG A 443 -10.00 19.77 -20.07
N GLY A 444 -9.13 20.29 -20.95
CA GLY A 444 -7.92 21.03 -20.57
C GLY A 444 -6.76 20.15 -20.06
N ARG A 445 -6.88 18.82 -20.13
CA ARG A 445 -5.76 17.91 -19.92
C ARG A 445 -4.69 18.19 -20.99
N ARG A 446 -3.43 18.05 -20.58
CA ARG A 446 -2.24 18.39 -21.37
C ARG A 446 -1.49 17.12 -21.76
N PRO A 447 -0.51 17.17 -22.67
CA PRO A 447 0.29 16.00 -23.06
C PRO A 447 0.83 15.17 -21.88
N PHE A 448 1.22 15.83 -20.78
CA PHE A 448 1.71 15.15 -19.58
C PHE A 448 0.67 14.28 -18.85
N ALA A 449 -0.60 14.34 -19.24
CA ALA A 449 -1.62 13.41 -18.73
C ALA A 449 -1.34 11.97 -19.18
N SER A 450 -0.55 11.80 -20.24
CA SER A 450 -0.08 10.51 -20.71
C SER A 450 1.30 10.20 -20.13
N VAL A 451 1.38 9.17 -19.28
CA VAL A 451 2.64 8.60 -18.81
C VAL A 451 3.04 7.50 -19.79
N ASN A 452 3.91 7.85 -20.73
CA ASN A 452 4.42 6.92 -21.73
C ASN A 452 5.52 6.05 -21.15
N PHE A 453 5.43 4.74 -21.34
CA PHE A 453 6.44 3.78 -20.93
C PHE A 453 6.53 2.63 -21.94
N ILE A 454 7.69 1.98 -22.00
CA ILE A 454 7.90 0.77 -22.81
C ILE A 454 7.95 -0.46 -21.93
N THR A 455 8.48 -0.35 -20.72
CA THR A 455 8.57 -1.43 -19.73
C THR A 455 8.27 -0.87 -18.35
N ALA A 456 7.76 -1.72 -17.48
CA ALA A 456 7.53 -1.46 -16.07
C ALA A 456 7.95 -2.70 -15.27
N HIS A 457 7.67 -2.74 -13.97
CA HIS A 457 7.82 -3.93 -13.15
C HIS A 457 6.94 -5.09 -13.65
N ASP A 458 5.79 -4.79 -14.25
CA ASP A 458 4.92 -5.77 -14.89
C ASP A 458 5.44 -6.22 -16.26
N GLY A 459 5.59 -7.53 -16.40
CA GLY A 459 6.08 -8.18 -17.63
C GLY A 459 7.59 -8.07 -17.79
N PHE A 460 8.04 -8.04 -19.05
CA PHE A 460 9.47 -8.04 -19.35
C PHE A 460 10.17 -6.71 -19.06
N THR A 461 11.43 -6.82 -18.64
CA THR A 461 12.39 -5.71 -18.66
C THR A 461 12.71 -5.30 -20.10
N LEU A 462 13.30 -4.11 -20.30
CA LEU A 462 13.64 -3.66 -21.66
C LEU A 462 14.59 -4.63 -22.38
N ARG A 463 15.52 -5.27 -21.64
CA ARG A 463 16.40 -6.29 -22.19
C ARG A 463 15.60 -7.52 -22.62
N ASP A 464 14.66 -7.97 -21.79
CA ASP A 464 13.95 -9.22 -22.04
C ASP A 464 12.91 -9.08 -23.17
N VAL A 465 12.33 -7.88 -23.35
CA VAL A 465 11.46 -7.56 -24.50
C VAL A 465 12.16 -7.82 -25.85
N VAL A 466 13.48 -7.69 -25.90
CA VAL A 466 14.29 -7.93 -27.12
C VAL A 466 15.12 -9.21 -27.04
N SER A 467 14.90 -10.06 -26.04
CA SER A 467 15.66 -11.30 -25.83
C SER A 467 14.79 -12.55 -25.73
N TYR A 468 13.47 -12.41 -25.51
CA TYR A 468 12.56 -13.54 -25.29
C TYR A 468 11.24 -13.37 -26.04
N ASP A 469 10.79 -14.43 -26.72
CA ASP A 469 9.45 -14.50 -27.32
C ASP A 469 8.40 -15.01 -26.31
N HIS A 470 8.83 -15.76 -25.30
CA HIS A 470 7.95 -16.38 -24.31
C HIS A 470 8.39 -16.07 -22.89
N LYS A 471 7.42 -16.00 -21.97
CA LYS A 471 7.69 -15.85 -20.54
C LYS A 471 8.33 -17.12 -19.97
N HIS A 472 9.29 -16.95 -19.07
CA HIS A 472 10.01 -18.03 -18.37
C HIS A 472 9.83 -17.84 -16.85
N ASN A 473 8.60 -18.06 -16.38
CA ASN A 473 8.18 -17.87 -14.99
C ASN A 473 8.20 -19.19 -14.20
N GLU A 474 8.88 -20.23 -14.68
CA GLU A 474 8.94 -21.54 -14.01
C GLU A 474 9.47 -21.43 -12.57
N ALA A 475 10.31 -20.43 -12.30
CA ALA A 475 10.83 -20.14 -10.98
C ALA A 475 9.76 -19.72 -9.95
N ASN A 476 8.56 -19.32 -10.40
CA ASN A 476 7.43 -18.95 -9.54
C ASN A 476 6.62 -20.19 -9.07
N ASP A 477 6.95 -21.38 -9.58
CA ASP A 477 6.31 -22.65 -9.21
C ASP A 477 4.78 -22.64 -9.43
N GLU A 478 4.35 -22.04 -10.53
CA GLU A 478 2.96 -22.00 -11.01
C GLU A 478 2.81 -22.64 -12.40
N ASN A 479 3.76 -23.50 -12.78
CA ASN A 479 3.81 -24.14 -14.10
C ASN A 479 3.76 -23.13 -15.26
N ASN A 480 4.39 -21.96 -15.10
CA ASN A 480 4.42 -20.86 -16.06
C ASN A 480 3.01 -20.32 -16.44
N GLN A 481 2.01 -20.51 -15.58
CA GLN A 481 0.64 -20.02 -15.81
C GLN A 481 0.48 -18.54 -15.44
N ASP A 482 1.33 -18.05 -14.56
CA ASP A 482 1.36 -16.67 -14.10
C ASP A 482 2.00 -15.72 -15.14
N GLY A 483 1.68 -14.43 -15.03
CA GLY A 483 2.16 -13.38 -15.95
C GLY A 483 1.42 -13.33 -17.28
N THR A 484 1.52 -12.19 -17.97
CA THR A 484 0.85 -11.98 -19.27
C THR A 484 1.47 -12.84 -20.38
N ASP A 485 0.61 -13.41 -21.23
CA ASP A 485 1.04 -14.05 -22.49
C ASP A 485 1.20 -13.03 -23.63
N HIS A 486 0.67 -11.81 -23.46
CA HIS A 486 0.69 -10.76 -24.46
C HIS A 486 1.83 -9.77 -24.19
N ASN A 487 3.06 -10.19 -24.47
CA ASN A 487 4.27 -9.38 -24.19
C ASN A 487 4.69 -8.45 -25.32
N ILE A 488 4.29 -8.76 -26.56
CA ILE A 488 4.69 -8.04 -27.79
C ILE A 488 6.24 -7.88 -27.81
N SER A 489 6.93 -9.00 -27.66
CA SER A 489 8.39 -9.08 -27.61
C SER A 489 8.94 -9.81 -28.83
N TRP A 490 10.26 -9.70 -29.05
CA TRP A 490 10.96 -10.42 -30.09
C TRP A 490 12.38 -10.77 -29.67
N ASN A 491 12.74 -12.05 -29.70
CA ASN A 491 14.07 -12.54 -29.32
C ASN A 491 15.18 -12.32 -30.37
N HIS A 492 14.88 -11.62 -31.47
CA HIS A 492 15.81 -11.36 -32.57
C HIS A 492 16.49 -12.62 -33.19
N GLY A 493 15.88 -13.80 -33.02
CA GLY A 493 16.32 -15.07 -33.57
C GLY A 493 16.94 -16.05 -32.57
N CYS A 494 17.17 -15.66 -31.31
CA CYS A 494 17.65 -16.57 -30.27
C CYS A 494 17.01 -16.28 -28.90
N GLU A 495 16.40 -17.30 -28.29
CA GLU A 495 15.74 -17.18 -27.00
C GLU A 495 16.77 -17.10 -25.86
N GLY A 496 16.83 -15.94 -25.20
CA GLY A 496 17.67 -15.69 -24.05
C GLY A 496 19.11 -15.27 -24.35
N GLU A 497 19.99 -15.48 -23.37
CA GLU A 497 21.37 -14.99 -23.43
C GLU A 497 22.18 -15.68 -24.55
N THR A 498 22.73 -14.88 -25.46
CA THR A 498 23.47 -15.33 -26.66
C THR A 498 24.74 -14.51 -26.88
#